data_AF-A0A4S4NJ45-F1
#
_entry.id   AF-A0A4S4NJ45-F1
#
_cell.length_a   1.000
_cell.length_b   1.000
_cell.length_c   1.000
_cell.angle_alpha   90.00
_cell.angle_beta   90.00
_cell.angle_gamma   90.00
#
_symmetry.space_group_name_H-M   'P 1'
#
loop_
_entity.id
_entity.type
_entity.pdbx_description
1 polymer ?
#
loop_
_entity_poly.entity_id
_entity_poly.type
_entity_poly.pdbx_seq_one_letter_code
_entity_poly.pdbx_strand_id
1 'polypeptide(L)'
;MRPSLYLLVVLSLCCSLAVKAQDTHFTLHDYNPLWLNPAQTGAFSGSVRVGGIYRGQWYTLNGLSTPSAYVDAPVIRGLRRYDWIGVGANLINDKAGMGADLGLQSNYFGFSAAYHLSLDNNRRNVVTLGAQYGSTTYSLDVNGINLLQQLTIDPALGGGGLSQGEIRMSEGNGSNESYNNINAGIMLRSVLDPGKDNRFEAGVAVLHLNNPKKNTLLIAPTDSMGIDSTTVGRFDPDDRRRRPTIHAHARLDLEVSDNWRFQPSVFAQSSSSVTSVSLQAWGSRALKPDVNLRLGLGYRTGDAAQILVGLDYEQLRAALSYDITLSQARVVDNYQGAFELSAQYILNIYKKPTVVPTMLCPKI
;
A
#
# COMPACT_ATOMS: atom_id res chain seq x y z
N MET A 1 22.33 44.59 -6.01
CA MET A 1 22.86 43.25 -6.33
C MET A 1 21.87 42.59 -7.26
N ARG A 2 22.24 42.39 -8.54
CA ARG A 2 21.34 41.83 -9.56
C ARG A 2 21.23 40.32 -9.29
N PRO A 3 20.04 39.76 -9.01
CA PRO A 3 19.92 38.31 -8.86
C PRO A 3 20.33 37.68 -10.19
N SER A 4 21.26 36.73 -10.12
CA SER A 4 21.82 36.04 -11.27
C SER A 4 20.70 35.39 -12.07
N LEU A 5 20.60 35.71 -13.36
CA LEU A 5 19.64 35.12 -14.31
C LEU A 5 19.72 33.58 -14.31
N TYR A 6 20.89 33.02 -13.99
CA TYR A 6 21.12 31.59 -13.85
C TYR A 6 20.40 30.97 -12.64
N LEU A 7 20.23 31.72 -11.54
CA LEU A 7 19.48 31.25 -10.38
C LEU A 7 17.99 31.09 -10.71
N LEU A 8 17.46 31.97 -11.57
CA LEU A 8 16.05 31.96 -11.98
C LEU A 8 15.76 30.87 -13.03
N VAL A 9 16.73 30.58 -13.91
CA VAL A 9 16.65 29.48 -14.89
C VAL A 9 16.80 28.10 -14.21
N VAL A 10 17.66 27.97 -13.19
CA VAL A 10 17.76 26.74 -12.40
C VAL A 10 16.50 26.52 -11.53
N LEU A 11 15.89 27.60 -11.03
CA LEU A 11 14.63 27.52 -10.28
C LEU A 11 13.44 27.16 -11.18
N SER A 12 13.39 27.62 -12.44
CA SER A 12 12.30 27.27 -13.36
C SER A 12 12.46 25.88 -13.98
N LEU A 13 13.68 25.37 -14.16
CA LEU A 13 13.92 24.01 -14.64
C LEU A 13 13.48 22.93 -13.62
N CYS A 14 13.52 23.25 -12.32
CA CYS A 14 13.01 22.37 -11.25
C CYS A 14 11.48 22.24 -11.21
N CYS A 15 10.72 23.09 -11.92
CA CYS A 15 9.26 23.05 -11.92
C CYS A 15 8.64 22.15 -13.00
N SER A 16 9.45 21.34 -13.71
CA SER A 16 8.98 20.38 -14.72
C SER A 16 8.98 18.93 -14.22
N LEU A 17 8.71 18.72 -12.93
CA LEU A 17 8.46 17.37 -12.40
C LEU A 17 7.10 16.90 -12.92
N ALA A 18 7.15 16.11 -14.00
CA ALA A 18 6.03 15.24 -14.36
C ALA A 18 5.63 14.44 -13.11
N VAL A 19 4.48 14.77 -12.53
CA VAL A 19 3.90 14.03 -11.41
C VAL A 19 3.47 12.67 -11.97
N LYS A 20 4.40 11.71 -11.95
CA LYS A 20 4.06 10.32 -12.25
C LYS A 20 3.19 9.82 -11.10
N ALA A 21 1.99 9.36 -11.43
CA ALA A 21 1.07 8.81 -10.45
C ALA A 21 1.78 7.70 -9.64
N GLN A 22 1.82 7.89 -8.33
CA GLN A 22 2.38 6.93 -7.39
C GLN A 22 1.30 5.92 -6.98
N ASP A 23 1.74 4.73 -6.60
CA ASP A 23 0.83 3.73 -6.06
C ASP A 23 0.54 4.03 -4.60
N THR A 24 -0.69 3.73 -4.18
CA THR A 24 -1.13 3.88 -2.80
C THR A 24 -0.15 3.22 -1.84
N HIS A 25 0.36 4.00 -0.89
CA HIS A 25 1.24 3.55 0.18
C HIS A 25 0.60 3.75 1.54
N PHE A 26 1.04 2.94 2.51
CA PHE A 26 0.59 3.01 3.90
C PHE A 26 1.79 3.27 4.81
N THR A 27 1.55 3.79 6.01
CA THR A 27 2.54 3.94 7.08
C THR A 27 2.54 2.73 8.01
N LEU A 28 1.38 2.19 8.35
CA LEU A 28 1.20 0.95 9.08
C LEU A 28 1.34 -0.24 8.12
N HIS A 29 2.51 -0.40 7.51
CA HIS A 29 2.79 -1.40 6.47
C HIS A 29 2.41 -2.83 6.90
N ASP A 30 2.68 -3.20 8.15
CA ASP A 30 2.36 -4.52 8.72
C ASP A 30 0.85 -4.83 8.80
N TYR A 31 0.00 -3.81 8.68
CA TYR A 31 -1.45 -3.91 8.79
C TYR A 31 -2.16 -4.03 7.44
N ASN A 32 -1.42 -4.08 6.33
CA ASN A 32 -1.95 -4.45 5.02
C ASN A 32 -1.07 -5.49 4.32
N PRO A 33 -0.97 -6.71 4.88
CA PRO A 33 0.02 -7.71 4.49
C PRO A 33 -0.10 -8.14 3.02
N LEU A 34 -1.33 -8.30 2.52
CA LEU A 34 -1.60 -8.78 1.15
C LEU A 34 -1.28 -7.73 0.08
N TRP A 35 -1.31 -6.45 0.43
CA TRP A 35 -0.86 -5.37 -0.46
C TRP A 35 0.67 -5.20 -0.40
N LEU A 36 1.25 -5.36 0.79
CA LEU A 36 2.69 -5.25 0.99
C LEU A 36 3.44 -6.34 0.21
N ASN A 37 3.05 -7.60 0.36
CA ASN A 37 3.62 -8.72 -0.39
C ASN A 37 2.64 -9.90 -0.44
N PRO A 38 2.24 -10.41 -1.62
CA PRO A 38 1.33 -11.55 -1.73
C PRO A 38 1.85 -12.82 -1.05
N ALA A 39 3.17 -12.95 -0.81
CA ALA A 39 3.77 -14.03 -0.03
C ALA A 39 3.40 -13.98 1.46
N GLN A 40 2.81 -12.90 1.96
CA GLN A 40 2.28 -12.85 3.33
C GLN A 40 0.91 -13.53 3.50
N THR A 41 0.30 -13.99 2.41
CA THR A 41 -1.01 -14.66 2.43
C THR A 41 -0.95 -15.97 3.21
N GLY A 42 -1.74 -16.09 4.29
CA GLY A 42 -1.72 -17.25 5.17
C GLY A 42 -0.43 -17.38 5.99
N ALA A 43 0.38 -16.31 6.08
CA ALA A 43 1.66 -16.31 6.78
C ALA A 43 1.53 -15.95 8.27
N PHE A 44 0.57 -16.52 8.98
CA PHE A 44 0.31 -16.22 10.40
C PHE A 44 -0.09 -17.48 11.17
N SER A 45 -0.08 -17.40 12.50
CA SER A 45 -0.56 -18.48 13.36
C SER A 45 -2.04 -18.26 13.68
N GLY A 46 -2.91 -19.04 13.04
CA GLY A 46 -4.35 -19.00 13.28
C GLY A 46 -5.14 -19.69 12.16
N SER A 47 -6.47 -19.55 12.18
CA SER A 47 -7.32 -20.15 11.14
C SER A 47 -7.70 -19.16 10.05
N VAL A 48 -8.12 -17.96 10.42
CA VAL A 48 -8.50 -16.89 9.48
C VAL A 48 -8.03 -15.57 10.06
N ARG A 49 -7.44 -14.70 9.25
CA ARG A 49 -7.10 -13.33 9.62
C ARG A 49 -7.94 -12.39 8.77
N VAL A 50 -8.59 -11.44 9.42
CA VAL A 50 -9.33 -10.36 8.78
C VAL A 50 -8.74 -9.06 9.28
N GLY A 51 -8.61 -8.07 8.42
CA GLY A 51 -8.18 -6.75 8.85
C GLY A 51 -8.55 -5.66 7.88
N GLY A 52 -8.32 -4.44 8.32
CA GLY A 52 -8.49 -3.26 7.52
C GLY A 52 -7.64 -2.11 8.02
N ILE A 53 -7.40 -1.18 7.11
CA ILE A 53 -6.69 0.06 7.36
C ILE A 53 -7.39 1.18 6.61
N TYR A 54 -7.54 2.31 7.28
CA TYR A 54 -8.02 3.55 6.69
C TYR A 54 -6.90 4.57 6.76
N ARG A 55 -6.49 5.11 5.60
CA ARG A 55 -5.58 6.26 5.52
C ARG A 55 -6.36 7.50 5.08
N GLY A 56 -6.20 8.60 5.81
CA GLY A 56 -6.73 9.92 5.44
C GLY A 56 -5.62 10.95 5.35
N GLN A 57 -5.60 11.75 4.27
CA GLN A 57 -4.62 12.82 4.05
C GLN A 57 -5.37 14.13 3.81
N TRP A 58 -4.81 15.25 4.27
CA TRP A 58 -5.32 16.61 3.97
C TRP A 58 -6.81 16.80 4.28
N TYR A 59 -7.24 16.37 5.47
CA TYR A 59 -8.63 16.22 5.87
C TYR A 59 -9.49 17.49 5.70
N THR A 60 -8.92 18.70 5.80
CA THR A 60 -9.71 19.94 5.66
C THR A 60 -9.96 20.35 4.20
N LEU A 61 -9.33 19.70 3.21
CA LEU A 61 -9.39 20.09 1.79
C LEU A 61 -10.18 19.09 0.93
N ASN A 62 -11.11 18.31 1.52
CA ASN A 62 -11.68 17.11 0.89
C ASN A 62 -10.58 16.17 0.40
N GLY A 63 -9.61 15.90 1.28
CA GLY A 63 -8.37 15.23 0.92
C GLY A 63 -8.48 13.72 0.67
N LEU A 64 -7.33 13.12 0.37
CA LEU A 64 -7.20 11.74 -0.08
C LEU A 64 -7.70 10.77 1.00
N SER A 65 -8.49 9.78 0.58
CA SER A 65 -9.05 8.76 1.47
C SER A 65 -8.85 7.38 0.88
N THR A 66 -8.24 6.50 1.65
CA THR A 66 -7.85 5.17 1.19
C THR A 66 -8.23 4.08 2.20
N PRO A 67 -9.50 3.63 2.24
CA PRO A 67 -9.86 2.41 2.95
C PRO A 67 -9.36 1.16 2.24
N SER A 68 -8.81 0.23 3.01
CA SER A 68 -8.40 -1.10 2.57
C SER A 68 -8.89 -2.14 3.56
N ALA A 69 -9.26 -3.32 3.05
CA ALA A 69 -9.60 -4.48 3.86
C ALA A 69 -9.04 -5.75 3.24
N TYR A 70 -8.81 -6.76 4.06
CA TYR A 70 -8.30 -8.04 3.61
C TYR A 70 -8.80 -9.19 4.49
N VAL A 71 -8.77 -10.38 3.90
CA VAL A 71 -9.00 -11.64 4.59
C VAL A 71 -8.05 -12.70 4.02
N ASP A 72 -7.44 -13.49 4.89
CA ASP A 72 -6.60 -14.61 4.47
C ASP A 72 -6.62 -15.76 5.46
N ALA A 73 -6.31 -16.97 4.97
CA ALA A 73 -6.35 -18.21 5.74
C ALA A 73 -5.27 -19.20 5.26
N PRO A 74 -4.52 -19.83 6.18
CA PRO A 74 -3.78 -21.06 5.88
C PRO A 74 -4.77 -22.22 5.77
N VAL A 75 -5.01 -22.73 4.56
CA VAL A 75 -6.14 -23.62 4.27
C VAL A 75 -5.79 -25.09 4.20
N ILE A 76 -4.65 -25.46 3.60
CA ILE A 76 -4.27 -26.86 3.39
C ILE A 76 -2.79 -27.09 3.66
N ARG A 77 -2.46 -28.34 4.04
CA ARG A 77 -1.06 -28.80 4.01
C ARG A 77 -0.57 -28.75 2.56
N GLY A 78 0.67 -28.30 2.40
CA GLY A 78 1.32 -28.22 1.09
C GLY A 78 1.74 -29.60 0.59
N LEU A 79 2.63 -29.61 -0.40
CA LEU A 79 3.14 -30.84 -1.01
C LEU A 79 4.00 -31.65 -0.02
N ARG A 80 4.64 -31.00 0.95
CA ARG A 80 5.42 -31.65 2.02
C ARG A 80 4.70 -31.56 3.36
N ARG A 81 5.07 -32.46 4.29
CA ARG A 81 4.48 -32.58 5.64
C ARG A 81 4.43 -31.26 6.43
N TYR A 82 5.45 -30.40 6.25
CA TYR A 82 5.60 -29.16 7.00
C TYR A 82 5.19 -27.92 6.22
N ASP A 83 4.85 -28.06 4.94
CA ASP A 83 4.42 -26.98 4.08
C ASP A 83 2.94 -26.68 4.26
N TRP A 84 2.51 -25.49 3.85
CA TRP A 84 1.09 -25.14 3.77
C TRP A 84 0.82 -24.15 2.65
N ILE A 85 -0.45 -24.06 2.28
CA ILE A 85 -0.95 -23.12 1.28
C ILE A 85 -1.85 -22.11 1.98
N GLY A 86 -1.57 -20.83 1.74
CA GLY A 86 -2.42 -19.72 2.14
C GLY A 86 -3.24 -19.22 0.96
N VAL A 87 -4.48 -18.84 1.21
CA VAL A 87 -5.34 -18.13 0.26
C VAL A 87 -5.91 -16.88 0.92
N GLY A 88 -6.19 -15.85 0.12
CA GLY A 88 -6.74 -14.61 0.64
C GLY A 88 -7.30 -13.71 -0.44
N ALA A 89 -7.90 -12.61 0.01
CA ALA A 89 -8.41 -11.56 -0.83
C ALA A 89 -8.19 -10.20 -0.15
N ASN A 90 -8.01 -9.15 -0.95
CA ASN A 90 -7.91 -7.79 -0.47
C ASN A 90 -8.65 -6.82 -1.39
N LEU A 91 -9.13 -5.74 -0.78
CA LEU A 91 -9.75 -4.62 -1.45
C LEU A 91 -9.05 -3.34 -1.03
N ILE A 92 -8.85 -2.43 -1.98
CA ILE A 92 -8.33 -1.09 -1.73
C ILE A 92 -9.19 -0.14 -2.54
N ASN A 93 -9.88 0.75 -1.84
CA ASN A 93 -10.53 1.89 -2.47
C ASN A 93 -9.65 3.11 -2.19
N ASP A 94 -9.21 3.78 -3.23
CA ASP A 94 -8.38 4.98 -3.16
C ASP A 94 -9.12 6.12 -3.85
N LYS A 95 -9.41 7.18 -3.11
CA LYS A 95 -10.01 8.40 -3.64
C LYS A 95 -8.93 9.47 -3.65
N ALA A 96 -8.50 9.83 -4.86
CA ALA A 96 -7.50 10.83 -5.11
C ALA A 96 -8.09 12.02 -5.87
N GLY A 97 -7.86 13.24 -5.41
CA GLY A 97 -8.44 14.44 -6.02
C GLY A 97 -7.96 15.71 -5.34
N MET A 98 -7.90 16.80 -6.09
CA MET A 98 -7.58 18.14 -5.56
C MET A 98 -8.87 18.94 -5.46
N GLY A 99 -9.35 19.18 -4.24
CA GLY A 99 -10.52 20.03 -4.00
C GLY A 99 -11.85 19.42 -4.45
N ALA A 100 -12.88 20.26 -4.56
CA ALA A 100 -14.25 19.85 -4.87
C ALA A 100 -14.51 19.49 -6.36
N ASP A 101 -13.53 19.72 -7.24
CA ASP A 101 -13.76 19.81 -8.69
C ASP A 101 -13.25 18.59 -9.49
N LEU A 102 -12.38 17.75 -8.92
CA LEU A 102 -11.85 16.57 -9.63
C LEU A 102 -11.61 15.39 -8.68
N GLY A 103 -12.46 14.37 -8.75
CA GLY A 103 -12.35 13.14 -7.97
C GLY A 103 -11.98 11.94 -8.84
N LEU A 104 -10.73 11.50 -8.78
CA LEU A 104 -10.31 10.19 -9.30
C LEU A 104 -10.54 9.14 -8.22
N GLN A 105 -11.36 8.13 -8.51
CA GLN A 105 -11.54 6.99 -7.62
C GLN A 105 -10.97 5.73 -8.27
N SER A 106 -10.18 4.98 -7.51
CA SER A 106 -9.59 3.70 -7.89
C SER A 106 -10.09 2.62 -6.93
N ASN A 107 -10.58 1.51 -7.47
CA ASN A 107 -11.06 0.36 -6.72
C ASN A 107 -10.27 -0.87 -7.16
N TYR A 108 -9.37 -1.35 -6.32
CA TYR A 108 -8.67 -2.62 -6.51
C TYR A 108 -9.35 -3.72 -5.71
N PHE A 109 -9.54 -4.87 -6.35
CA PHE A 109 -9.91 -6.12 -5.70
C PHE A 109 -8.99 -7.23 -6.18
N GLY A 110 -8.39 -7.98 -5.26
CA GLY A 110 -7.42 -9.01 -5.56
C GLY A 110 -7.64 -10.29 -4.78
N PHE A 111 -7.31 -11.41 -5.41
CA PHE A 111 -7.16 -12.72 -4.78
C PHE A 111 -5.69 -13.09 -4.73
N SER A 112 -5.23 -13.58 -3.59
CA SER A 112 -3.86 -14.02 -3.39
C SER A 112 -3.79 -15.48 -2.98
N ALA A 113 -2.72 -16.13 -3.41
CA ALA A 113 -2.35 -17.47 -2.97
C ALA A 113 -0.85 -17.50 -2.68
N ALA A 114 -0.46 -18.23 -1.65
CA ALA A 114 0.94 -18.38 -1.29
C ALA A 114 1.27 -19.81 -0.88
N TYR A 115 2.41 -20.30 -1.35
CA TYR A 115 2.98 -21.58 -0.98
C TYR A 115 4.11 -21.37 0.02
N HIS A 116 3.97 -21.93 1.21
CA HIS A 116 4.91 -21.82 2.31
C HIS A 116 5.76 -23.09 2.38
N LEU A 117 7.00 -23.00 1.89
CA LEU A 117 7.97 -24.08 1.90
C LEU A 117 8.77 -24.06 3.20
N SER A 118 8.55 -25.05 4.05
CA SER A 118 9.34 -25.23 5.27
C SER A 118 10.67 -25.87 4.93
N LEU A 119 11.77 -25.18 5.24
CA LEU A 119 13.14 -25.68 5.02
C LEU A 119 13.60 -26.64 6.14
N ASP A 120 12.89 -26.67 7.26
CA ASP A 120 13.16 -27.58 8.37
C ASP A 120 11.88 -28.25 8.89
N ASN A 121 12.06 -29.31 9.69
CA ASN A 121 10.96 -30.09 10.25
C ASN A 121 10.18 -29.35 11.35
N ASN A 122 10.67 -28.20 11.82
CA ASN A 122 10.10 -27.43 12.92
C ASN A 122 9.45 -26.12 12.44
N ARG A 123 9.38 -25.88 11.13
CA ARG A 123 8.88 -24.64 10.51
C ARG A 123 9.58 -23.37 11.01
N ARG A 124 10.85 -23.47 11.39
CA ARG A 124 11.61 -22.29 11.84
C ARG A 124 12.02 -21.44 10.66
N ASN A 125 12.47 -22.08 9.58
CA ASN A 125 12.87 -21.40 8.35
C ASN A 125 11.85 -21.72 7.26
N VAL A 126 11.17 -20.70 6.77
CA VAL A 126 10.11 -20.83 5.78
C VAL A 126 10.35 -19.84 4.65
N VAL A 127 10.49 -20.38 3.44
CA VAL A 127 10.50 -19.59 2.20
C VAL A 127 9.11 -19.65 1.62
N THR A 128 8.57 -18.49 1.26
CA THR A 128 7.21 -18.37 0.75
C THR A 128 7.23 -17.76 -0.62
N LEU A 129 6.48 -18.36 -1.54
CA LEU A 129 6.20 -17.83 -2.86
C LEU A 129 4.73 -17.44 -2.91
N GLY A 130 4.46 -16.18 -3.23
CA GLY A 130 3.11 -15.64 -3.34
C GLY A 130 2.81 -15.13 -4.74
N ALA A 131 1.57 -15.31 -5.15
CA ALA A 131 1.01 -14.72 -6.36
C ALA A 131 -0.34 -14.09 -6.02
N GLN A 132 -0.69 -13.03 -6.74
CA GLN A 132 -1.96 -12.36 -6.58
C GLN A 132 -2.46 -11.89 -7.94
N TYR A 133 -3.73 -12.15 -8.20
CA TYR A 133 -4.45 -11.68 -9.37
C TYR A 133 -5.53 -10.72 -8.89
N GLY A 134 -5.63 -9.55 -9.48
CA GLY A 134 -6.68 -8.61 -9.15
C GLY A 134 -7.14 -7.77 -10.32
N SER A 135 -8.23 -7.05 -10.12
CA SER A 135 -8.76 -6.09 -11.07
C SER A 135 -8.78 -4.72 -10.42
N THR A 136 -8.35 -3.69 -11.14
CA THR A 136 -8.52 -2.31 -10.71
C THR A 136 -9.49 -1.61 -11.65
N THR A 137 -10.52 -1.00 -11.08
CA THR A 137 -11.45 -0.13 -11.78
C THR A 137 -11.18 1.32 -11.38
N TYR A 138 -11.06 2.21 -12.37
CA TYR A 138 -10.90 3.65 -12.16
C TYR A 138 -12.12 4.38 -12.67
N SER A 139 -12.58 5.35 -11.90
CA SER A 139 -13.67 6.24 -12.28
C SER A 139 -13.24 7.68 -12.07
N LEU A 140 -13.62 8.56 -13.00
CA LEU A 140 -13.42 9.99 -12.85
C LEU A 140 -14.78 10.63 -12.58
N ASP A 141 -14.90 11.27 -11.42
CA ASP A 141 -16.02 12.12 -11.06
C ASP A 141 -15.60 13.59 -11.26
N VAL A 142 -16.19 14.23 -12.26
CA VAL A 142 -15.98 15.64 -12.57
C VAL A 142 -17.26 16.38 -12.19
N ASN A 143 -17.29 16.95 -10.98
CA ASN A 143 -18.35 17.88 -10.62
C ASN A 143 -18.08 19.21 -11.34
N GLY A 144 -18.99 19.55 -12.26
CA GLY A 144 -18.76 20.48 -13.35
C GLY A 144 -18.51 21.95 -12.99
N ILE A 145 -18.16 22.69 -14.04
CA ILE A 145 -18.00 24.15 -14.20
C ILE A 145 -16.54 24.66 -14.08
N ASN A 146 -15.81 24.37 -13.00
CA ASN A 146 -14.50 25.02 -12.77
C ASN A 146 -13.36 24.47 -13.64
N LEU A 147 -13.26 23.14 -13.84
CA LEU A 147 -12.21 22.53 -14.65
C LEU A 147 -12.34 22.89 -16.14
N LEU A 148 -13.59 22.88 -16.65
CA LEU A 148 -13.88 23.32 -18.01
C LEU A 148 -13.49 24.79 -18.19
N GLN A 149 -13.76 25.64 -17.20
CA GLN A 149 -13.39 27.05 -17.23
C GLN A 149 -11.86 27.24 -17.20
N GLN A 150 -11.12 26.54 -16.34
CA GLN A 150 -9.65 26.65 -16.32
C GLN A 150 -9.00 26.12 -17.60
N LEU A 151 -9.54 25.06 -18.19
CA LEU A 151 -9.06 24.52 -19.47
C LEU A 151 -9.45 25.38 -20.68
N THR A 152 -10.51 26.19 -20.57
CA THR A 152 -11.00 27.08 -21.64
C THR A 152 -10.57 28.54 -21.52
N ILE A 153 -9.98 28.95 -20.40
CA ILE A 153 -9.34 30.25 -20.25
C ILE A 153 -8.13 30.33 -21.21
N ASP A 154 -7.98 31.50 -21.85
CA ASP A 154 -6.86 31.82 -22.74
C ASP A 154 -5.52 31.51 -22.06
N PRO A 155 -4.55 30.86 -22.73
CA PRO A 155 -3.21 30.64 -22.18
C PRO A 155 -2.52 31.92 -21.70
N ALA A 156 -2.85 33.08 -22.28
CA ALA A 156 -2.36 34.39 -21.85
C ALA A 156 -2.86 34.83 -20.47
N LEU A 157 -3.94 34.20 -19.96
CA LEU A 157 -4.52 34.43 -18.64
C LEU A 157 -4.27 33.25 -17.67
N GLY A 158 -3.41 32.30 -18.06
CA GLY A 158 -3.06 31.13 -17.23
C GLY A 158 -4.02 29.94 -17.35
N GLY A 159 -4.83 29.88 -18.41
CA GLY A 159 -5.70 28.74 -18.70
C GLY A 159 -5.12 27.73 -19.71
N GLY A 160 -5.86 26.65 -19.96
CA GLY A 160 -5.46 25.55 -20.86
C GLY A 160 -5.65 25.81 -22.36
N GLY A 161 -6.34 26.90 -22.73
CA GLY A 161 -6.53 27.33 -24.12
C GLY A 161 -7.37 26.43 -25.02
N LEU A 162 -8.13 25.50 -24.46
CA LEU A 162 -9.03 24.62 -25.20
C LEU A 162 -10.36 25.35 -25.47
N SER A 163 -10.98 25.18 -26.63
CA SER A 163 -12.30 25.76 -26.89
C SER A 163 -13.39 24.93 -26.20
N GLN A 164 -14.51 25.58 -25.85
CA GLN A 164 -15.62 25.04 -25.04
C GLN A 164 -16.31 23.78 -25.62
N GLY A 165 -15.88 23.28 -26.80
CA GLY A 165 -16.38 22.08 -27.48
C GLY A 165 -15.34 20.97 -27.74
N GLU A 166 -14.08 21.13 -27.34
CA GLU A 166 -12.99 20.16 -27.62
C GLU A 166 -12.82 19.08 -26.55
N ILE A 167 -13.40 19.27 -25.35
CA ILE A 167 -13.40 18.26 -24.29
C ILE A 167 -14.76 17.55 -24.30
N ARG A 168 -14.80 16.38 -24.95
CA ARG A 168 -15.92 15.45 -24.77
C ARG A 168 -15.50 14.39 -23.78
N MET A 169 -16.23 14.31 -22.65
CA MET A 169 -16.26 13.07 -21.89
C MET A 169 -16.78 11.98 -22.84
N SER A 170 -16.18 10.78 -22.80
CA SER A 170 -16.63 9.68 -23.65
C SER A 170 -18.12 9.42 -23.44
N GLU A 171 -18.98 9.90 -24.34
CA GLU A 171 -20.41 9.57 -24.41
C GLU A 171 -20.52 8.14 -24.96
N GLY A 172 -20.19 7.17 -24.13
CA GLY A 172 -20.16 5.77 -24.49
C GLY A 172 -19.94 4.90 -23.26
N ASN A 173 -21.04 4.56 -22.59
CA ASN A 173 -21.16 3.46 -21.64
C ASN A 173 -20.15 3.41 -20.47
N GLY A 174 -20.30 4.34 -19.52
CA GLY A 174 -19.72 4.27 -18.17
C GLY A 174 -18.37 4.98 -18.04
N SER A 175 -18.28 5.92 -17.10
CA SER A 175 -17.06 6.65 -16.71
C SER A 175 -16.00 5.77 -16.02
N ASN A 176 -16.05 4.44 -16.22
CA ASN A 176 -15.31 3.45 -15.48
C ASN A 176 -14.46 2.60 -16.43
N GLU A 177 -13.14 2.64 -16.27
CA GLU A 177 -12.19 1.78 -16.99
C GLU A 177 -11.61 0.74 -16.05
N SER A 178 -11.40 -0.49 -16.53
CA SER A 178 -10.84 -1.56 -15.70
C SER A 178 -9.66 -2.26 -16.36
N TYR A 179 -8.72 -2.73 -15.55
CA TYR A 179 -7.64 -3.59 -16.00
C TYR A 179 -7.28 -4.63 -14.95
N ASN A 180 -6.73 -5.73 -15.42
CA ASN A 180 -6.27 -6.81 -14.55
C ASN A 180 -4.80 -6.64 -14.19
N ASN A 181 -4.45 -7.09 -13.00
CA ASN A 181 -3.13 -7.02 -12.39
C ASN A 181 -2.67 -8.40 -11.97
N ILE A 182 -1.40 -8.68 -12.25
CA ILE A 182 -0.69 -9.83 -11.73
C ILE A 182 0.44 -9.32 -10.85
N ASN A 183 0.47 -9.78 -9.61
CA ASN A 183 1.47 -9.46 -8.61
C ASN A 183 2.15 -10.75 -8.16
N ALA A 184 3.44 -10.69 -7.87
CA ALA A 184 4.20 -11.84 -7.39
C ALA A 184 5.12 -11.40 -6.24
N GLY A 185 5.44 -12.32 -5.34
CA GLY A 185 6.35 -12.01 -4.24
C GLY A 185 7.01 -13.23 -3.65
N ILE A 186 8.17 -12.99 -3.05
CA ILE A 186 8.93 -13.96 -2.28
C ILE A 186 9.17 -13.41 -0.89
N MET A 187 9.19 -14.29 0.10
CA MET A 187 9.47 -13.92 1.49
C MET A 187 10.23 -15.05 2.18
N LEU A 188 11.20 -14.69 3.01
CA LEU A 188 11.86 -15.57 3.95
C LEU A 188 11.41 -15.17 5.36
N ARG A 189 11.02 -16.16 6.15
CA ARG A 189 10.82 -16.00 7.59
C ARG A 189 11.68 -17.01 8.33
N SER A 190 12.39 -16.56 9.35
CA SER A 190 13.27 -17.38 10.19
C SER A 190 12.98 -17.13 11.67
N VAL A 191 12.78 -18.19 12.44
CA VAL A 191 12.81 -18.15 13.91
C VAL A 191 14.27 -18.30 14.34
N LEU A 192 14.86 -17.20 14.78
CA LEU A 192 16.27 -17.09 15.16
C LEU A 192 16.54 -17.76 16.52
N ASP A 193 15.68 -17.48 17.49
CA ASP A 193 15.76 -18.06 18.84
C ASP A 193 14.38 -18.64 19.21
N PRO A 194 14.21 -19.97 19.22
CA PRO A 194 12.96 -20.60 19.60
C PRO A 194 12.56 -20.38 21.06
N GLY A 195 13.52 -20.14 21.96
CA GLY A 195 13.23 -19.93 23.39
C GLY A 195 12.60 -18.56 23.66
N LYS A 196 12.98 -17.56 22.87
CA LYS A 196 12.52 -16.16 22.98
C LYS A 196 11.54 -15.73 21.88
N ASP A 197 11.26 -16.67 20.96
CA ASP A 197 10.48 -16.42 19.75
C ASP A 197 11.03 -15.22 18.93
N ASN A 198 12.36 -15.08 18.86
CA ASN A 198 12.98 -14.03 18.05
C ASN A 198 12.81 -14.37 16.57
N ARG A 199 12.31 -13.43 15.78
CA ARG A 199 11.95 -13.67 14.38
C ARG A 199 12.63 -12.68 13.46
N PHE A 200 13.06 -13.18 12.32
CA PHE A 200 13.47 -12.37 11.19
C PHE A 200 12.54 -12.65 10.02
N GLU A 201 12.15 -11.59 9.31
CA GLU A 201 11.40 -11.71 8.07
C GLU A 201 11.91 -10.70 7.06
N ALA A 202 12.07 -11.13 5.82
CA ALA A 202 12.41 -10.27 4.70
C ALA A 202 11.72 -10.76 3.43
N GLY A 203 11.31 -9.84 2.58
CA GLY A 203 10.62 -10.20 1.35
C GLY A 203 10.65 -9.10 0.30
N VAL A 204 10.42 -9.52 -0.94
CA VAL A 204 10.32 -8.65 -2.11
C VAL A 204 9.07 -9.05 -2.88
N ALA A 205 8.30 -8.07 -3.33
CA ALA A 205 7.16 -8.23 -4.21
C ALA A 205 7.27 -7.30 -5.42
N VAL A 206 6.77 -7.77 -6.55
CA VAL A 206 6.62 -7.00 -7.78
C VAL A 206 5.14 -6.97 -8.11
N LEU A 207 4.55 -5.78 -8.04
CA LEU A 207 3.18 -5.50 -8.43
C LEU A 207 3.13 -5.09 -9.90
N HIS A 208 1.99 -5.29 -10.55
CA HIS A 208 1.76 -4.91 -11.95
C HIS A 208 2.74 -5.58 -12.93
N LEU A 209 3.07 -6.86 -12.67
CA LEU A 209 4.01 -7.66 -13.47
C LEU A 209 3.59 -7.77 -14.94
N ASN A 210 2.28 -7.78 -15.19
CA ASN A 210 1.69 -7.83 -16.53
C ASN A 210 1.63 -6.46 -17.24
N ASN A 211 2.19 -5.41 -16.64
CA ASN A 211 2.31 -4.07 -17.20
C ASN A 211 1.01 -3.58 -17.89
N PRO A 212 -0.12 -3.53 -17.15
CA PRO A 212 -1.43 -3.33 -17.73
C PRO A 212 -1.54 -1.96 -18.38
N LYS A 213 -2.27 -1.90 -19.49
CA LYS A 213 -2.58 -0.67 -20.20
C LYS A 213 -3.77 0.01 -19.53
N LYS A 214 -3.57 1.23 -19.06
CA LYS A 214 -4.64 2.13 -18.62
C LYS A 214 -5.23 2.81 -19.85
N ASN A 215 -6.52 2.61 -20.09
CA ASN A 215 -7.23 3.44 -21.05
C ASN A 215 -7.43 4.84 -20.46
N THR A 216 -7.39 5.86 -21.32
CA THR A 216 -7.63 7.24 -20.90
C THR A 216 -9.13 7.43 -20.70
N LEU A 217 -9.51 8.06 -19.59
CA LEU A 217 -10.89 8.48 -19.33
C LEU A 217 -11.25 9.79 -20.07
N LEU A 218 -10.28 10.41 -20.73
CA LEU A 218 -10.42 11.63 -21.52
C LEU A 218 -10.07 11.34 -22.99
N ILE A 219 -11.01 11.63 -23.90
CA ILE A 219 -10.78 11.56 -25.34
C ILE A 219 -10.32 12.94 -25.82
N ALA A 220 -9.08 13.06 -26.29
CA ALA A 220 -8.69 14.18 -27.13
C ALA A 220 -9.21 13.92 -28.55
N PRO A 221 -9.87 14.89 -29.22
CA PRO A 221 -10.31 14.67 -30.59
C PRO A 221 -9.08 14.40 -31.47
N THR A 222 -9.13 13.29 -32.19
CA THR A 222 -8.23 13.09 -33.33
C THR A 222 -8.83 13.90 -34.47
N ASP A 223 -8.11 14.93 -34.90
CA ASP A 223 -8.46 15.67 -36.10
C ASP A 223 -8.65 14.68 -37.26
N SER A 224 -9.84 14.72 -37.88
CA SER A 224 -10.20 13.94 -39.07
C SER A 224 -9.55 14.48 -40.36
N MET A 225 -8.71 15.51 -40.26
CA MET A 225 -8.07 16.20 -41.37
C MET A 225 -6.54 16.26 -41.27
N GLY A 226 -5.88 15.30 -40.63
CA GLY A 226 -4.43 15.07 -40.84
C GLY A 226 -3.52 16.29 -40.62
N ILE A 227 -3.92 17.26 -39.80
CA ILE A 227 -3.05 18.36 -39.37
C ILE A 227 -2.40 17.94 -38.06
N ASP A 228 -1.07 17.93 -38.08
CA ASP A 228 -0.18 17.61 -36.97
C ASP A 228 -0.40 18.57 -35.78
N SER A 229 -1.34 18.21 -34.90
CA SER A 229 -1.59 18.88 -33.62
C SER A 229 -0.41 18.64 -32.70
N THR A 230 0.59 19.53 -32.79
CA THR A 230 1.85 19.47 -32.04
C THR A 230 1.77 20.13 -30.65
N THR A 231 0.58 20.45 -30.14
CA THR A 231 0.42 21.24 -28.90
C THR A 231 -0.59 20.70 -27.87
N VAL A 232 -1.20 19.54 -28.10
CA VAL A 232 -1.82 18.76 -27.02
C VAL A 232 -1.01 17.48 -26.89
N GLY A 233 -0.22 17.40 -25.82
CA GLY A 233 0.86 16.43 -25.64
C GLY A 233 0.56 15.07 -26.25
N ARG A 234 1.44 14.61 -27.15
CA ARG A 234 1.49 13.23 -27.63
C ARG A 234 1.31 12.31 -26.42
N PHE A 235 0.12 11.75 -26.26
CA PHE A 235 -0.09 10.64 -25.33
C PHE A 235 0.65 9.47 -25.94
N ASP A 236 1.93 9.32 -25.58
CA ASP A 236 2.71 8.16 -25.96
C ASP A 236 1.91 6.91 -25.52
N PRO A 237 1.52 6.02 -26.45
CA PRO A 237 0.82 4.79 -26.11
C PRO A 237 1.55 3.96 -25.03
N ASP A 238 2.86 4.13 -24.87
CA ASP A 238 3.64 3.48 -23.82
C ASP A 238 3.52 4.16 -22.44
N ASP A 239 3.11 5.42 -22.35
CA ASP A 239 2.81 6.10 -21.06
C ASP A 239 1.49 5.60 -20.42
N ARG A 240 0.66 4.92 -21.21
CA ARG A 240 -0.54 4.22 -20.72
C ARG A 240 -0.21 2.94 -19.95
N ARG A 241 1.01 2.42 -20.05
CA ARG A 241 1.38 1.18 -19.38
C ARG A 241 1.77 1.46 -17.94
N ARG A 242 1.05 0.85 -17.00
CA ARG A 242 1.39 0.92 -15.59
C ARG A 242 2.65 0.12 -15.31
N ARG A 243 3.75 0.82 -15.08
CA ARG A 243 5.05 0.20 -14.80
C ARG A 243 4.99 -0.67 -13.55
N PRO A 244 5.79 -1.74 -13.47
CA PRO A 244 5.88 -2.55 -12.26
C PRO A 244 6.29 -1.71 -11.06
N THR A 245 5.70 -2.03 -9.91
CA THR A 245 6.02 -1.42 -8.61
C THR A 245 6.71 -2.48 -7.76
N ILE A 246 7.88 -2.16 -7.21
CA ILE A 246 8.64 -3.09 -6.38
C ILE A 246 8.43 -2.71 -4.92
N HIS A 247 7.97 -3.65 -4.11
CA HIS A 247 7.95 -3.55 -2.65
C HIS A 247 9.06 -4.44 -2.08
N ALA A 248 9.86 -3.92 -1.17
CA ALA A 248 10.81 -4.69 -0.38
C ALA A 248 10.61 -4.38 1.09
N HIS A 249 10.72 -5.38 1.94
CA HIS A 249 10.63 -5.20 3.38
C HIS A 249 11.57 -6.14 4.11
N ALA A 250 12.05 -5.69 5.26
CA ALA A 250 12.70 -6.53 6.25
C ALA A 250 12.30 -6.07 7.64
N ARG A 251 12.08 -7.03 8.53
CA ARG A 251 11.76 -6.80 9.94
C ARG A 251 12.47 -7.82 10.81
N LEU A 252 12.83 -7.36 11.99
CA LEU A 252 13.39 -8.18 13.04
C LEU A 252 12.51 -7.98 14.27
N ASP A 253 12.14 -9.04 14.95
CA ASP A 253 11.37 -9.00 16.20
C ASP A 253 12.22 -9.66 17.28
N LEU A 254 12.68 -8.86 18.23
CA LEU A 254 13.60 -9.26 19.28
C LEU A 254 12.98 -9.08 20.65
N GLU A 255 13.06 -10.12 21.48
CA GLU A 255 12.87 -10.02 22.92
C GLU A 255 14.12 -9.40 23.56
N VAL A 256 13.93 -8.22 24.16
CA VAL A 256 14.99 -7.49 24.88
C VAL A 256 14.97 -7.83 26.37
N SER A 257 13.77 -8.07 26.91
CA SER A 257 13.53 -8.56 28.27
C SER A 257 12.17 -9.27 28.33
N ASP A 258 11.85 -9.93 29.43
CA ASP A 258 10.62 -10.71 29.61
C ASP A 258 9.33 -9.95 29.23
N ASN A 259 9.32 -8.62 29.38
CA ASN A 259 8.15 -7.78 29.10
C ASN A 259 8.36 -6.81 27.94
N TRP A 260 9.53 -6.78 27.29
CA TRP A 260 9.82 -5.84 26.21
C TRP A 260 10.30 -6.53 24.94
N ARG A 261 9.66 -6.18 23.84
CA ARG A 261 10.10 -6.55 22.49
C ARG A 261 10.41 -5.31 21.67
N PHE A 262 11.42 -5.41 20.82
CA PHE A 262 11.84 -4.37 19.92
C PHE A 262 11.80 -4.88 18.49
N GLN A 263 11.09 -4.16 17.62
CA GLN A 263 10.87 -4.54 16.23
C GLN A 263 11.32 -3.43 15.28
N PRO A 264 12.61 -3.39 14.89
CA PRO A 264 13.06 -2.54 13.80
C PRO A 264 12.64 -3.14 12.46
N SER A 265 12.31 -2.26 11.53
CA SER A 265 11.81 -2.61 10.20
C SER A 265 12.20 -1.57 9.16
N VAL A 266 12.41 -2.04 7.95
CA VAL A 266 12.66 -1.23 6.76
C VAL A 266 11.69 -1.64 5.68
N PHE A 267 11.10 -0.66 5.02
CA PHE A 267 10.21 -0.83 3.89
C PHE A 267 10.71 0.04 2.74
N ALA A 268 10.75 -0.49 1.54
CA ALA A 268 11.09 0.26 0.34
C ALA A 268 10.02 0.01 -0.72
N GLN A 269 9.56 1.08 -1.34
CA GLN A 269 8.63 1.03 -2.46
C GLN A 269 9.24 1.81 -3.61
N SER A 270 9.34 1.19 -4.77
CA SER A 270 9.83 1.83 -5.99
C SER A 270 8.76 1.72 -7.07
N SER A 271 8.14 2.85 -7.39
CA SER A 271 7.08 2.96 -8.40
C SER A 271 7.56 3.86 -9.54
N SER A 272 7.72 3.29 -10.74
CA SER A 272 8.25 3.96 -11.93
C SER A 272 9.63 4.62 -11.75
N SER A 273 9.68 5.86 -11.23
CA SER A 273 10.91 6.66 -11.08
C SER A 273 11.03 7.26 -9.68
N VAL A 274 10.09 6.93 -8.79
CA VAL A 274 10.06 7.40 -7.41
C VAL A 274 10.32 6.20 -6.50
N THR A 275 11.32 6.33 -5.64
CA THR A 275 11.63 5.34 -4.61
C THR A 275 11.47 5.99 -3.25
N SER A 276 10.62 5.40 -2.41
CA SER A 276 10.44 5.79 -1.02
C SER A 276 10.97 4.69 -0.12
N VAL A 277 11.80 5.05 0.86
CA VAL A 277 12.28 4.14 1.90
C VAL A 277 11.74 4.61 3.23
N SER A 278 11.09 3.73 3.98
CA SER A 278 10.58 3.96 5.33
C SER A 278 11.35 3.11 6.32
N LEU A 279 11.93 3.75 7.33
CA LEU A 279 12.51 3.09 8.51
C LEU A 279 11.53 3.23 9.66
N GLN A 280 11.21 2.14 10.34
CA GLN A 280 10.29 2.14 11.48
C GLN A 280 10.81 1.25 12.58
N ALA A 281 10.58 1.63 13.83
CA ALA A 281 10.87 0.80 14.99
C ALA A 281 9.70 0.81 15.96
N TRP A 282 9.29 -0.36 16.41
CA TRP A 282 8.29 -0.54 17.46
C TRP A 282 8.94 -1.04 18.75
N GLY A 283 8.64 -0.41 19.88
CA GLY A 283 8.79 -0.98 21.22
C GLY A 283 7.44 -1.51 21.69
N SER A 284 7.38 -2.78 22.06
CA SER A 284 6.19 -3.43 22.60
C SER A 284 6.42 -3.79 24.07
N ARG A 285 5.52 -3.36 24.95
CA ARG A 285 5.54 -3.70 26.38
C ARG A 285 4.34 -4.56 26.74
N ALA A 286 4.59 -5.72 27.35
CA ALA A 286 3.55 -6.52 27.97
C ALA A 286 3.03 -5.82 29.24
N LEU A 287 1.75 -5.43 29.22
CA LEU A 287 1.05 -4.85 30.37
C LEU A 287 0.35 -5.93 31.20
N LYS A 288 -0.21 -6.92 30.51
CA LYS A 288 -0.84 -8.14 31.04
C LYS A 288 -0.52 -9.30 30.08
N PRO A 289 -0.71 -10.57 30.47
CA PRO A 289 -0.39 -11.72 29.62
C PRO A 289 -0.95 -11.63 28.19
N ASP A 290 -2.16 -11.07 28.04
CA ASP A 290 -2.84 -10.95 26.75
C ASP A 290 -2.94 -9.50 26.23
N VAL A 291 -2.22 -8.55 26.85
CA VAL A 291 -2.30 -7.13 26.49
C VAL A 291 -0.91 -6.52 26.32
N ASN A 292 -0.57 -6.14 25.09
CA ASN A 292 0.68 -5.46 24.77
C ASN A 292 0.42 -4.05 24.24
N LEU A 293 1.09 -3.06 24.83
CA LEU A 293 1.13 -1.70 24.32
C LEU A 293 2.33 -1.55 23.39
N ARG A 294 2.10 -1.05 22.18
CA ARG A 294 3.11 -0.83 21.16
C ARG A 294 3.26 0.66 20.91
N LEU A 295 4.48 1.16 20.98
CA LEU A 295 4.83 2.54 20.62
C LEU A 295 5.92 2.47 19.57
N GLY A 296 5.81 3.28 18.53
CA GLY A 296 6.78 3.27 17.45
C GLY A 296 7.04 4.64 16.87
N LEU A 297 8.21 4.74 16.26
CA LEU A 297 8.63 5.91 15.50
C LEU A 297 9.08 5.43 14.13
N GLY A 298 8.89 6.29 13.14
CA GLY A 298 9.33 6.03 11.79
C GLY A 298 9.75 7.27 11.04
N TYR A 299 10.40 7.05 9.91
CA TYR A 299 10.81 8.09 8.99
C TYR A 299 10.77 7.55 7.57
N ARG A 300 10.01 8.22 6.70
CA ARG A 300 9.99 7.99 5.26
C ARG A 300 10.85 9.03 4.56
N THR A 301 11.92 8.57 3.91
CA THR A 301 12.95 9.41 3.29
C THR A 301 12.33 10.43 2.34
N GLY A 302 12.61 11.72 2.60
CA GLY A 302 12.15 12.82 1.76
C GLY A 302 10.66 13.16 1.88
N ASP A 303 9.93 12.53 2.80
CA ASP A 303 8.48 12.71 2.93
C ASP A 303 8.05 13.10 4.35
N ALA A 304 8.08 12.16 5.31
CA ALA A 304 7.43 12.37 6.61
C ALA A 304 8.13 11.63 7.77
N ALA A 305 8.09 12.23 8.96
CA ALA A 305 8.32 11.52 10.22
C ALA A 305 7.01 10.90 10.70
N GLN A 306 7.06 9.74 11.35
CA GLN A 306 5.89 8.93 11.66
C GLN A 306 5.84 8.64 13.15
N ILE A 307 4.69 8.87 13.77
CA ILE A 307 4.40 8.46 15.15
C ILE A 307 3.41 7.31 15.08
N LEU A 308 3.70 6.22 15.78
CA LEU A 308 2.94 4.98 15.72
C LEU A 308 2.51 4.56 17.13
N VAL A 309 1.24 4.21 17.30
CA VAL A 309 0.68 3.70 18.56
C VAL A 309 -0.14 2.46 18.25
N GLY A 310 0.05 1.39 19.00
CA GLY A 310 -0.67 0.14 18.79
C GLY A 310 -1.03 -0.56 20.09
N LEU A 311 -2.05 -1.40 20.02
CA LEU A 311 -2.52 -2.22 21.11
C LEU A 311 -2.79 -3.63 20.56
N ASP A 312 -2.12 -4.62 21.15
CA ASP A 312 -2.45 -6.02 20.95
C ASP A 312 -3.26 -6.50 22.15
N TYR A 313 -4.48 -6.98 21.90
CA TYR A 313 -5.39 -7.56 22.90
C TYR A 313 -5.84 -8.94 22.41
N GLU A 314 -5.30 -10.01 23.01
CA GLU A 314 -5.49 -11.38 22.56
C GLU A 314 -5.21 -11.56 21.04
N GLN A 315 -6.26 -11.78 20.25
CA GLN A 315 -6.23 -12.00 18.80
C GLN A 315 -6.46 -10.71 18.00
N LEU A 316 -6.85 -9.62 18.68
CA LEU A 316 -7.04 -8.30 18.10
C LEU A 316 -5.73 -7.53 18.16
N ARG A 317 -5.36 -6.91 17.06
CA ARG A 317 -4.26 -5.95 16.99
C ARG A 317 -4.77 -4.70 16.28
N ALA A 318 -4.67 -3.56 16.95
CA ALA A 318 -5.08 -2.27 16.44
C ALA A 318 -3.91 -1.29 16.47
N ALA A 319 -3.85 -0.38 15.51
CA ALA A 319 -2.88 0.71 15.52
C ALA A 319 -3.41 1.99 14.91
N LEU A 320 -2.77 3.08 15.33
CA LEU A 320 -2.93 4.41 14.80
C LEU A 320 -1.54 4.93 14.41
N SER A 321 -1.45 5.63 13.29
CA SER A 321 -0.26 6.39 12.93
C SER A 321 -0.58 7.81 12.52
N TYR A 322 0.39 8.69 12.68
CA TYR A 322 0.35 10.05 12.16
C TYR A 322 1.67 10.38 11.45
N ASP A 323 1.58 10.73 10.18
CA ASP A 323 2.68 11.20 9.33
C ASP A 323 2.79 12.72 9.49
N ILE A 324 3.89 13.19 10.04
CA ILE A 324 4.27 14.60 10.07
C ILE A 324 5.04 14.89 8.79
N THR A 325 4.42 15.57 7.84
CA THR A 325 5.02 15.94 6.54
C THR A 325 6.23 16.88 6.75
N LEU A 326 7.39 16.46 6.27
CA LEU A 326 8.67 17.20 6.34
C LEU A 326 9.11 17.73 4.96
N SER A 327 8.49 17.26 3.88
CA SER A 327 8.79 17.66 2.51
C SER A 327 8.29 19.09 2.19
N GLN A 328 8.69 19.62 1.03
CA GLN A 328 8.24 20.95 0.57
C GLN A 328 6.72 21.04 0.29
N ALA A 329 6.04 19.88 0.23
CA ALA A 329 4.57 19.82 0.17
C ALA A 329 3.90 20.41 1.43
N ARG A 330 4.66 20.59 2.53
CA ARG A 330 4.19 21.21 3.78
C ARG A 330 3.56 22.60 3.62
N VAL A 331 3.98 23.37 2.60
CA VAL A 331 3.42 24.70 2.28
C VAL A 331 2.09 24.59 1.54
N VAL A 332 1.94 23.57 0.70
CA VAL A 332 0.71 23.30 -0.07
C VAL A 332 -0.37 22.67 0.82
N ASP A 333 0.06 21.84 1.77
CA ASP A 333 -0.84 21.05 2.61
C ASP A 333 -1.29 21.78 3.91
N ASN A 334 -0.98 23.08 4.06
CA ASN A 334 -1.24 23.84 5.29
C ASN A 334 -0.75 23.11 6.56
N TYR A 335 0.45 22.52 6.52
CA TYR A 335 1.02 21.74 7.64
C TYR A 335 0.25 20.47 8.02
N GLN A 336 -0.64 19.97 7.16
CA GLN A 336 -1.41 18.76 7.45
C GLN A 336 -0.63 17.49 7.11
N GLY A 337 -0.76 16.53 8.02
CA GLY A 337 -0.22 15.19 7.89
C GLY A 337 -1.19 14.20 7.28
N ALA A 338 -0.80 12.93 7.35
CA ALA A 338 -1.69 11.80 7.09
C ALA A 338 -1.92 11.02 8.39
N PHE A 339 -3.16 10.59 8.63
CA PHE A 339 -3.45 9.67 9.73
C PHE A 339 -3.83 8.30 9.16
N GLU A 340 -3.50 7.26 9.91
CA GLU A 340 -3.98 5.91 9.63
C GLU A 340 -4.59 5.28 10.87
N LEU A 341 -5.66 4.52 10.67
CA LEU A 341 -6.28 3.69 11.67
C LEU A 341 -6.41 2.27 11.12
N SER A 342 -5.92 1.29 11.85
CA SER A 342 -5.98 -0.11 11.45
C SER A 342 -6.45 -1.02 12.57
N ALA A 343 -7.08 -2.11 12.17
CA ALA A 343 -7.44 -3.21 13.04
C ALA A 343 -7.30 -4.53 12.27
N GLN A 344 -6.78 -5.54 12.94
CA GLN A 344 -6.72 -6.91 12.44
C GLN A 344 -7.12 -7.88 13.55
N TYR A 345 -7.80 -8.96 13.18
CA TYR A 345 -8.25 -9.99 14.09
C TYR A 345 -7.93 -11.38 13.53
N ILE A 346 -7.37 -12.25 14.36
CA ILE A 346 -7.04 -13.63 13.99
C ILE A 346 -8.02 -14.59 14.67
N LEU A 347 -8.94 -15.14 13.88
CA LEU A 347 -9.87 -16.17 14.32
C LEU A 347 -9.16 -17.53 14.43
N ASN A 348 -9.41 -18.24 15.53
CA ASN A 348 -8.96 -19.60 15.78
C ASN A 348 -10.17 -20.54 15.84
N ILE A 349 -10.46 -21.24 14.74
CA ILE A 349 -11.63 -22.13 14.62
C ILE A 349 -11.39 -23.44 15.37
N TYR A 350 -10.13 -23.89 15.48
CA TYR A 350 -9.77 -25.07 16.25
C TYR A 350 -9.40 -24.68 17.69
N LYS A 351 -10.26 -25.04 18.66
CA LYS A 351 -9.95 -24.94 20.09
C LYS A 351 -8.71 -25.78 20.40
N LYS A 352 -7.84 -25.30 21.30
CA LYS A 352 -6.74 -26.08 21.88
C LYS A 352 -7.29 -27.43 22.33
N PRO A 353 -6.69 -28.58 21.95
CA PRO A 353 -7.13 -29.86 22.46
C PRO A 353 -7.01 -29.83 23.98
N THR A 354 -8.14 -29.93 24.67
CA THR A 354 -8.17 -30.22 26.09
C THR A 354 -7.62 -31.63 26.27
N VAL A 355 -6.33 -31.72 26.58
CA VAL A 355 -5.73 -32.97 27.06
C VAL A 355 -6.42 -33.32 28.37
N VAL A 356 -7.30 -34.33 28.33
CA VAL A 356 -7.78 -34.97 29.56
C VAL A 356 -6.54 -35.59 30.21
N PRO A 357 -6.15 -35.22 31.44
CA PRO A 357 -5.04 -35.87 32.08
C PRO A 357 -5.41 -37.33 32.34
N THR A 358 -4.85 -38.23 31.53
CA THR A 358 -4.91 -39.67 31.83
C THR A 358 -4.00 -39.91 33.01
N MET A 359 -4.57 -40.18 34.18
CA MET A 359 -3.79 -40.73 35.30
C MET A 359 -3.18 -42.06 34.84
N LEU A 360 -1.87 -42.06 34.60
CA LEU A 360 -1.12 -43.30 34.46
C LEU A 360 -1.08 -43.95 35.85
N CYS A 361 -1.91 -44.97 36.08
CA CYS A 361 -1.83 -45.77 37.30
C CYS A 361 -0.38 -46.29 37.46
N PRO A 362 0.23 -46.17 38.65
CA PRO A 362 1.51 -46.80 38.90
C PRO A 362 1.33 -48.31 38.75
N LYS A 363 2.16 -48.92 37.90
CA LYS A 363 2.37 -50.37 37.96
C LYS A 363 3.02 -50.66 39.31
N ILE A 364 2.28 -51.35 40.16
CA ILE A 364 2.72 -51.87 41.47
C ILE A 364 3.82 -52.89 41.24
#